data_AF-A0A522VF40-F1
#
_entry.id   AF-A0A522VF40-F1
#
_cell.length_a   1.000
_cell.length_b   1.000
_cell.length_c   1.000
_cell.angle_alpha   90.00
_cell.angle_beta   90.00
_cell.angle_gamma   90.00
#
_symmetry.space_group_name_H-M   'P 1'
#
loop_
_entity.id
_entity.type
_entity.pdbx_description
1 polymer ?
#
loop_
_entity_poly.entity_id
_entity_poly.type
_entity_poly.pdbx_seq_one_letter_code
_entity_poly.pdbx_strand_id
1 'polypeptide(L)'
;MNGLPVEVIESFSTDGFLDPVDLTGLLAISAALQDVYQKRQIWRTETEMRMSVLDDLHYPTNAAKYWQAVREQSVFLANLTVLSFDYRRNNIEIRRLQSRLGRAQPDSFDRELLQVDLDECLFKQKDMELAAKDRAREILLWEKIKTELDDGSFDTADVNSHQLVSYTQSLILRKLSAGDSGNPGERQNLDGQLQTSLRLAHRSGVLDMALEPFQASIKQLAYSLAQ
;
A
#
# COMPACT_ATOMS: atom_id res chain seq x y z
N MET A 1 -6.55 17.91 -16.05
CA MET A 1 -7.50 17.07 -15.28
C MET A 1 -7.54 17.65 -13.88
N ASN A 2 -8.69 18.21 -13.53
CA ASN A 2 -8.82 19.32 -12.59
C ASN A 2 -8.75 18.86 -11.13
N GLY A 3 -8.17 19.72 -10.27
CA GLY A 3 -8.16 19.64 -8.80
C GLY A 3 -9.55 19.54 -8.18
N LEU A 4 -9.62 19.60 -6.86
CA LEU A 4 -10.87 19.86 -6.14
C LEU A 4 -11.57 21.06 -6.82
N PRO A 5 -12.75 20.91 -7.43
CA PRO A 5 -13.40 22.03 -8.11
C PRO A 5 -13.60 23.19 -7.12
N VAL A 6 -13.38 24.45 -7.55
CA VAL A 6 -13.64 25.62 -6.68
C VAL A 6 -15.09 25.60 -6.22
N GLU A 7 -15.96 25.12 -7.10
CA GLU A 7 -17.38 24.89 -6.91
C GLU A 7 -17.68 24.00 -5.68
N VAL A 8 -16.78 23.06 -5.33
CA VAL A 8 -16.92 22.27 -4.09
C VAL A 8 -16.70 23.14 -2.86
N ILE A 9 -15.72 24.04 -2.88
CA ILE A 9 -15.48 24.96 -1.76
C ILE A 9 -16.63 25.97 -1.66
N GLU A 10 -17.11 26.48 -2.79
CA GLU A 10 -18.26 27.38 -2.85
C GLU A 10 -19.53 26.72 -2.29
N SER A 11 -19.70 25.41 -2.48
CA SER A 11 -20.85 24.66 -1.92
C SER A 11 -20.93 24.72 -0.40
N PHE A 12 -19.82 24.98 0.30
CA PHE A 12 -19.80 25.11 1.77
C PHE A 12 -20.50 26.37 2.27
N SER A 13 -20.86 27.30 1.38
CA SER A 13 -21.69 28.47 1.71
C SER A 13 -23.16 28.13 2.01
N THR A 14 -23.60 26.93 1.63
CA THR A 14 -25.02 26.52 1.69
C THR A 14 -25.49 26.33 3.14
N ASP A 15 -26.67 26.85 3.47
CA ASP A 15 -27.38 26.69 4.74
C ASP A 15 -26.58 27.04 6.02
N GLY A 16 -25.55 27.88 5.89
CA GLY A 16 -24.69 28.25 7.02
C GLY A 16 -23.82 27.08 7.52
N PHE A 17 -23.52 26.11 6.65
CA PHE A 17 -22.61 24.99 6.97
C PHE A 17 -21.25 25.46 7.48
N LEU A 18 -20.72 26.56 6.92
CA LEU A 18 -19.48 27.18 7.34
C LEU A 18 -19.69 28.68 7.63
N ASP A 19 -18.95 29.22 8.60
CA ASP A 19 -18.95 30.66 8.87
C ASP A 19 -18.40 31.44 7.64
N PRO A 20 -18.98 32.60 7.28
CA PRO A 20 -18.52 33.37 6.12
C PRO A 20 -17.05 33.80 6.19
N VAL A 21 -16.49 34.03 7.38
CA VAL A 21 -15.07 34.38 7.56
C VAL A 21 -14.19 33.19 7.19
N ASP A 22 -14.53 32.00 7.67
CA ASP A 22 -13.80 30.77 7.35
C ASP A 22 -13.91 30.43 5.86
N LEU A 23 -15.10 30.61 5.27
CA LEU A 23 -15.32 30.36 3.84
C LEU A 23 -14.46 31.29 2.98
N THR A 24 -14.45 32.58 3.33
CA THR A 24 -13.61 33.57 2.65
C THR A 24 -12.13 33.19 2.75
N GLY A 25 -11.69 32.70 3.92
CA GLY A 25 -10.35 32.17 4.13
C GLY A 25 -10.02 31.00 3.20
N LEU A 26 -10.92 30.02 3.08
CA LEU A 26 -10.74 28.85 2.20
C LEU A 26 -10.73 29.24 0.71
N LEU A 27 -11.64 30.11 0.29
CA LEU A 27 -11.71 30.61 -1.08
C LEU A 27 -10.44 31.37 -1.47
N ALA A 28 -9.89 32.16 -0.55
CA ALA A 28 -8.63 32.89 -0.76
C ALA A 28 -7.42 31.96 -1.01
N ILE A 29 -7.44 30.74 -0.47
CA ILE A 29 -6.39 29.72 -0.68
C ILE A 29 -6.81 28.58 -1.62
N SER A 30 -7.94 28.71 -2.33
CA SER A 30 -8.52 27.65 -3.17
C SER A 30 -7.55 27.07 -4.19
N ALA A 31 -6.75 27.92 -4.86
CA ALA A 31 -5.72 27.47 -5.79
C ALA A 31 -4.63 26.60 -5.11
N ALA A 32 -4.22 26.96 -3.89
CA ALA A 32 -3.27 26.17 -3.12
C ALA A 32 -3.90 24.84 -2.66
N LEU A 33 -5.17 24.84 -2.28
CA LEU A 33 -5.91 23.62 -1.91
C LEU A 33 -6.08 22.67 -3.12
N GLN A 34 -6.32 23.22 -4.31
CA GLN A 34 -6.36 22.44 -5.55
C GLN A 34 -5.01 21.79 -5.87
N ASP A 35 -3.92 22.53 -5.72
CA ASP A 35 -2.56 22.00 -5.88
C ASP A 35 -2.27 20.89 -4.86
N VAL A 36 -2.60 21.12 -3.58
CA VAL A 36 -2.51 20.10 -2.52
C VAL A 36 -3.31 18.86 -2.88
N TYR A 37 -4.56 19.03 -3.34
CA TYR A 37 -5.41 17.93 -3.75
C TYR A 37 -4.77 17.12 -4.88
N GLN A 38 -4.12 17.76 -5.86
CA GLN A 38 -3.49 17.07 -6.98
C GLN A 38 -2.17 16.37 -6.63
N LYS A 39 -1.37 16.96 -5.73
CA LYS A 39 -0.04 16.43 -5.37
C LYS A 39 -0.03 15.53 -4.15
N ARG A 40 -1.15 15.42 -3.40
CA ARG A 40 -1.20 14.59 -2.20
C ARG A 40 -0.77 13.17 -2.54
N GLN A 41 0.08 12.62 -1.70
CA GLN A 41 0.43 11.22 -1.76
C GLN A 41 -0.79 10.42 -1.28
N ILE A 42 -1.29 9.50 -2.11
CA ILE A 42 -2.39 8.59 -1.73
C ILE A 42 -1.79 7.25 -1.30
N TRP A 43 -0.85 6.73 -2.09
CA TRP A 43 -0.17 5.46 -1.87
C TRP A 43 1.34 5.64 -1.75
N ARG A 44 2.03 4.56 -1.37
CA ARG A 44 3.46 4.60 -1.04
C ARG A 44 4.32 5.07 -2.23
N THR A 45 5.36 5.81 -1.91
CA THR A 45 6.45 6.17 -2.83
C THR A 45 7.40 5.00 -3.05
N GLU A 46 8.21 5.06 -4.12
CA GLU A 46 9.25 4.04 -4.37
C GLU A 46 10.22 3.91 -3.18
N THR A 47 10.57 5.03 -2.53
CA THR A 47 11.42 5.05 -1.34
C THR A 47 10.80 4.26 -0.20
N GLU A 48 9.52 4.47 0.10
CA GLU A 48 8.82 3.73 1.15
C GLU A 48 8.65 2.25 0.80
N MET A 49 8.40 1.93 -0.47
CA MET A 49 8.36 0.54 -0.93
C MET A 49 9.68 -0.18 -0.63
N ARG A 50 10.82 0.44 -0.94
CA ARG A 50 12.15 -0.16 -0.72
C ARG A 50 12.56 -0.21 0.75
N MET A 51 12.31 0.85 1.50
CA MET A 51 12.82 1.00 2.87
C MET A 51 11.88 0.45 3.94
N SER A 52 10.57 0.55 3.75
CA SER A 52 9.57 0.18 4.76
C SER A 52 8.84 -1.13 4.45
N VAL A 53 8.67 -1.49 3.18
CA VAL A 53 7.99 -2.74 2.80
C VAL A 53 8.98 -3.86 2.52
N LEU A 54 10.14 -3.53 1.93
CA LEU A 54 11.18 -4.50 1.56
C LEU A 54 12.41 -4.39 2.48
N ASP A 55 12.18 -4.10 3.77
CA ASP A 55 13.25 -3.97 4.74
C ASP A 55 14.00 -5.30 4.97
N ASP A 56 15.27 -5.21 5.30
CA ASP A 56 16.13 -6.39 5.46
C ASP A 56 15.82 -7.21 6.72
N LEU A 57 15.13 -6.64 7.71
CA LEU A 57 14.75 -7.37 8.91
C LEU A 57 13.70 -8.44 8.57
N HIS A 58 12.74 -8.12 7.70
CA HIS A 58 11.68 -9.04 7.28
C HIS A 58 12.00 -9.78 5.98
N TYR A 59 12.67 -9.12 5.02
CA TYR A 59 12.96 -9.64 3.69
C TYR A 59 14.45 -9.53 3.37
N PRO A 60 15.32 -10.31 4.03
CA PRO A 60 16.78 -10.15 3.93
C PRO A 60 17.39 -10.57 2.58
N THR A 61 16.64 -11.27 1.72
CA THR A 61 17.15 -11.77 0.43
C THR A 61 16.42 -11.14 -0.75
N ASN A 62 17.08 -11.09 -1.91
CA ASN A 62 16.45 -10.69 -3.17
C ASN A 62 15.19 -11.52 -3.45
N ALA A 63 15.24 -12.84 -3.25
CA ALA A 63 14.09 -13.72 -3.40
C ALA A 63 12.91 -13.33 -2.50
N ALA A 64 13.16 -13.06 -1.21
CA ALA A 64 12.12 -12.65 -0.27
C ALA A 64 11.50 -11.31 -0.66
N LYS A 65 12.33 -10.34 -1.07
CA LYS A 65 11.86 -9.04 -1.54
C LYS A 65 11.06 -9.15 -2.84
N TYR A 66 11.50 -10.00 -3.76
CA TYR A 66 10.82 -10.25 -5.03
C TYR A 66 9.42 -10.80 -4.79
N TRP A 67 9.31 -11.85 -3.98
CA TRP A 67 8.02 -12.47 -3.69
C TRP A 67 7.10 -11.59 -2.85
N GLN A 68 7.66 -10.74 -1.98
CA GLN A 68 6.89 -9.70 -1.32
C GLN A 68 6.37 -8.65 -2.32
N ALA A 69 7.20 -8.22 -3.27
CA ALA A 69 6.78 -7.32 -4.34
C ALA A 69 5.69 -7.94 -5.24
N VAL A 70 5.77 -9.25 -5.54
CA VAL A 70 4.71 -9.99 -6.24
C VAL A 70 3.39 -9.94 -5.47
N ARG A 71 3.43 -10.16 -4.15
CA ARG A 71 2.24 -10.12 -3.29
C ARG A 71 1.61 -8.73 -3.28
N GLU A 72 2.40 -7.68 -3.05
CA GLU A 72 1.92 -6.29 -3.04
C GLU A 72 1.31 -5.92 -4.40
N GLN A 73 2.01 -6.22 -5.50
CA GLN A 73 1.53 -5.96 -6.86
C GLN A 73 0.18 -6.65 -7.15
N SER A 74 0.02 -7.91 -6.73
CA SER A 74 -1.21 -8.68 -6.92
C SER A 74 -2.39 -8.07 -6.16
N VAL A 75 -2.20 -7.73 -4.88
CA VAL A 75 -3.21 -7.07 -4.05
C VAL A 75 -3.64 -5.74 -4.68
N PHE A 76 -2.69 -4.97 -5.20
CA PHE A 76 -2.96 -3.66 -5.77
C PHE A 76 -3.64 -3.72 -7.13
N LEU A 77 -3.34 -4.73 -7.94
CA LEU A 77 -4.11 -5.02 -9.15
C LEU A 77 -5.56 -5.38 -8.83
N ALA A 78 -5.80 -6.21 -7.81
CA ALA A 78 -7.14 -6.57 -7.37
C ALA A 78 -7.92 -5.33 -6.89
N ASN A 79 -7.29 -4.49 -6.07
CA ASN A 79 -7.90 -3.24 -5.59
C ASN A 79 -8.25 -2.28 -6.74
N LEU A 80 -7.36 -2.12 -7.72
CA LEU A 80 -7.62 -1.29 -8.90
C LEU A 80 -8.78 -1.86 -9.74
N THR A 81 -8.87 -3.19 -9.83
CA THR A 81 -9.96 -3.86 -10.53
C THR A 81 -11.31 -3.59 -9.84
N VAL A 82 -11.38 -3.73 -8.52
CA VAL A 82 -12.60 -3.41 -7.75
C VAL A 82 -12.98 -1.94 -7.92
N LEU A 83 -12.02 -1.03 -7.78
CA LEU A 83 -12.23 0.41 -7.99
C LEU A 83 -12.79 0.71 -9.39
N SER A 84 -12.34 0.00 -10.42
CA SER A 84 -12.87 0.15 -11.79
C SER A 84 -14.36 -0.23 -11.90
N PHE A 85 -14.84 -1.16 -11.09
CA PHE A 85 -16.24 -1.55 -11.08
C PHE A 85 -17.09 -0.47 -10.44
N ASP A 86 -16.63 0.06 -9.32
CA ASP A 86 -17.32 1.15 -8.60
C ASP A 86 -17.33 2.44 -9.41
N TYR A 87 -16.23 2.77 -10.10
CA TYR A 87 -16.15 3.88 -11.03
C TYR A 87 -17.22 3.79 -12.14
N ARG A 88 -17.36 2.60 -12.75
CA ARG A 88 -18.37 2.39 -13.81
C ARG A 88 -19.80 2.48 -13.28
N ARG A 89 -20.08 1.98 -12.07
CA ARG A 89 -21.39 2.13 -11.41
C ARG A 89 -21.68 3.61 -11.15
N ASN A 90 -20.72 4.35 -10.62
CA ASN A 90 -20.84 5.78 -10.38
C ASN A 90 -21.12 6.57 -11.67
N ASN A 91 -20.45 6.23 -12.77
CA ASN A 91 -20.71 6.86 -14.08
C ASN A 91 -22.12 6.58 -14.63
N ILE A 92 -22.70 5.42 -14.30
CA ILE A 92 -24.10 5.14 -14.63
C ILE A 92 -25.01 6.00 -13.76
N GLU A 93 -24.71 6.13 -12.46
CA GLU A 93 -25.51 6.93 -11.54
C GLU A 93 -25.49 8.42 -11.88
N ILE A 94 -24.32 8.99 -12.20
CA ILE A 94 -24.18 10.36 -12.72
C ILE A 94 -25.14 10.59 -13.90
N ARG A 95 -25.14 9.68 -14.88
CA ARG A 95 -26.03 9.79 -16.05
C ARG A 95 -27.51 9.69 -15.69
N ARG A 96 -27.87 8.85 -14.72
CA ARG A 96 -29.24 8.74 -14.20
C ARG A 96 -29.67 10.03 -13.51
N LEU A 97 -28.84 10.57 -12.63
CA LEU A 97 -29.09 11.82 -11.91
C LEU A 97 -29.22 12.99 -12.88
N GLN A 98 -28.30 13.14 -13.84
CA GLN A 98 -28.40 14.15 -14.91
C GLN A 98 -29.71 14.02 -15.71
N SER A 99 -30.13 12.80 -16.04
CA SER A 99 -31.40 12.59 -16.75
C SER A 99 -32.62 12.94 -15.89
N ARG A 100 -32.61 12.63 -14.59
CA ARG A 100 -33.69 12.97 -13.64
C ARG A 100 -33.75 14.49 -13.42
N LEU A 101 -32.60 15.13 -13.24
CA LEU A 101 -32.47 16.58 -13.07
C LEU A 101 -33.01 17.34 -14.28
N GLY A 102 -32.76 16.85 -15.50
CA GLY A 102 -33.32 17.44 -16.73
C GLY A 102 -34.85 17.34 -16.85
N ARG A 103 -35.50 16.46 -16.08
CA ARG A 103 -36.96 16.26 -16.04
C ARG A 103 -37.61 16.85 -14.79
N ALA A 104 -36.82 17.21 -13.78
CA ALA A 104 -37.31 17.72 -12.51
C ALA A 104 -37.91 19.13 -12.67
N GLN A 105 -38.97 19.40 -11.91
CA GLN A 105 -39.61 20.72 -11.91
C GLN A 105 -38.59 21.79 -11.46
N PRO A 106 -38.53 22.95 -12.14
CA PRO A 106 -37.71 24.08 -11.68
C PRO A 106 -38.07 24.49 -10.25
N ASP A 107 -37.06 24.91 -9.48
CA ASP A 107 -37.21 25.44 -8.11
C ASP A 107 -37.94 24.49 -7.13
N SER A 108 -37.85 23.18 -7.37
CA SER A 108 -38.38 22.15 -6.47
C SER A 108 -37.29 21.57 -5.60
N PHE A 109 -37.63 21.22 -4.35
CA PHE A 109 -36.72 20.52 -3.45
C PHE A 109 -36.20 19.19 -4.03
N ASP A 110 -37.00 18.51 -4.85
CA ASP A 110 -36.56 17.30 -5.57
C ASP A 110 -35.42 17.59 -6.53
N ARG A 111 -35.46 18.74 -7.22
CA ARG A 111 -34.40 19.17 -8.14
C ARG A 111 -33.13 19.53 -7.37
N GLU A 112 -33.26 20.22 -6.25
CA GLU A 112 -32.13 20.58 -5.37
C GLU A 112 -31.45 19.32 -4.82
N LEU A 113 -32.22 18.36 -4.31
CA LEU A 113 -31.68 17.09 -3.82
C LEU A 113 -30.95 16.30 -4.92
N LEU A 114 -31.53 16.25 -6.13
CA LEU A 114 -30.87 15.62 -7.28
C LEU A 114 -29.56 16.29 -7.68
N GLN A 115 -29.44 17.60 -7.48
CA GLN A 115 -28.20 18.33 -7.73
C GLN A 115 -27.14 17.96 -6.70
N VAL A 116 -27.51 17.89 -5.41
CA VAL A 116 -26.60 17.46 -4.33
C VAL A 116 -26.09 16.04 -4.56
N ASP A 117 -26.99 15.10 -4.89
CA ASP A 117 -26.61 13.71 -5.21
C ASP A 117 -25.64 13.64 -6.41
N LEU A 118 -25.87 14.50 -7.42
CA LEU A 118 -25.02 14.57 -8.60
C LEU A 118 -23.63 15.12 -8.25
N ASP A 119 -23.57 16.17 -7.44
CA ASP A 119 -22.31 16.78 -6.99
C ASP A 119 -21.49 15.81 -6.14
N GLU A 120 -22.13 15.04 -5.26
CA GLU A 120 -21.47 13.96 -4.52
C GLU A 120 -20.88 12.91 -5.46
N CYS A 121 -21.66 12.44 -6.45
CA CYS A 121 -21.19 11.46 -7.42
C CYS A 121 -20.02 12.00 -8.28
N LEU A 122 -20.04 13.28 -8.65
CA LEU A 122 -18.97 13.92 -9.40
C LEU A 122 -17.69 14.05 -8.55
N PHE A 123 -17.82 14.44 -7.29
CA PHE A 123 -16.69 14.48 -6.36
C PHE A 123 -16.08 13.09 -6.18
N LYS A 124 -16.91 12.08 -5.91
CA LYS A 124 -16.50 10.67 -5.80
C LYS A 124 -15.78 10.18 -7.05
N GLN A 125 -16.26 10.56 -8.24
CA GLN A 125 -15.61 10.24 -9.52
C GLN A 125 -14.16 10.76 -9.55
N LYS A 126 -13.95 12.02 -9.14
CA LYS A 126 -12.62 12.65 -9.15
C LYS A 126 -11.66 12.00 -8.15
N ASP A 127 -12.15 11.64 -6.97
CA ASP A 127 -11.33 10.94 -5.97
C ASP A 127 -10.91 9.55 -6.47
N MET A 128 -11.85 8.79 -7.07
CA MET A 128 -11.55 7.50 -7.69
C MET A 128 -10.52 7.62 -8.82
N GLU A 129 -10.58 8.67 -9.65
CA GLU A 129 -9.61 8.92 -10.73
C GLU A 129 -8.20 9.15 -10.17
N LEU A 130 -8.05 9.93 -9.11
CA LEU A 130 -6.76 10.16 -8.46
C LEU A 130 -6.22 8.89 -7.80
N ALA A 131 -7.06 8.18 -7.05
CA ALA A 131 -6.69 6.92 -6.41
C ALA A 131 -6.27 5.87 -7.45
N ALA A 132 -6.96 5.79 -8.59
CA ALA A 132 -6.64 4.89 -9.68
C ALA A 132 -5.30 5.25 -10.34
N LYS A 133 -5.06 6.54 -10.61
CA LYS A 133 -3.79 7.02 -11.19
C LYS A 133 -2.60 6.66 -10.31
N ASP A 134 -2.70 6.95 -9.01
CA ASP A 134 -1.60 6.68 -8.09
C ASP A 134 -1.41 5.17 -7.85
N ARG A 135 -2.51 4.39 -7.84
CA ARG A 135 -2.45 2.92 -7.75
C ARG A 135 -1.77 2.29 -8.97
N ALA A 136 -2.05 2.81 -10.17
CA ALA A 136 -1.40 2.37 -11.39
C ALA A 136 0.11 2.65 -11.36
N ARG A 137 0.53 3.82 -10.87
CA ARG A 137 1.96 4.11 -10.62
C ARG A 137 2.57 3.06 -9.70
N GLU A 138 1.92 2.73 -8.59
CA GLU A 138 2.45 1.78 -7.61
C GLU A 138 2.64 0.38 -8.21
N ILE A 139 1.67 -0.12 -8.99
CA ILE A 139 1.77 -1.41 -9.70
C ILE A 139 2.98 -1.44 -10.64
N LEU A 140 3.22 -0.35 -11.37
CA LEU A 140 4.37 -0.22 -12.28
C LEU A 140 5.70 -0.15 -11.52
N LEU A 141 5.73 0.51 -10.36
CA LEU A 141 6.92 0.54 -9.52
C LEU A 141 7.23 -0.82 -8.92
N TRP A 142 6.22 -1.59 -8.50
CA TRP A 142 6.43 -2.97 -8.06
C TRP A 142 6.98 -3.86 -9.17
N GLU A 143 6.53 -3.66 -10.42
CA GLU A 143 7.09 -4.38 -11.57
C GLU A 143 8.57 -4.05 -11.81
N LYS A 144 8.91 -2.75 -11.76
CA LYS A 144 10.29 -2.28 -11.84
C LYS A 144 11.15 -2.92 -10.74
N ILE A 145 10.70 -2.87 -9.48
CA ILE A 145 11.42 -3.44 -8.34
C ILE A 145 11.63 -4.95 -8.50
N LYS A 146 10.59 -5.69 -8.91
CA LYS A 146 10.73 -7.14 -9.17
C LYS A 146 11.80 -7.42 -10.22
N THR A 147 11.80 -6.64 -11.31
CA THR A 147 12.77 -6.80 -12.39
C THR A 147 14.20 -6.52 -11.93
N GLU A 148 14.40 -5.53 -11.07
CA GLU A 148 15.71 -5.22 -10.48
C GLU A 148 16.19 -6.27 -9.48
N LEU A 149 15.26 -6.90 -8.74
CA LEU A 149 15.58 -7.92 -7.75
C LEU A 149 15.92 -9.27 -8.40
N ASP A 150 15.30 -9.58 -9.53
CA ASP A 150 15.54 -10.83 -10.28
C ASP A 150 16.90 -10.78 -10.99
N ASP A 151 17.91 -11.26 -10.29
CA ASP A 151 19.28 -11.45 -10.79
C ASP A 151 19.53 -12.85 -11.37
N GLY A 152 18.48 -13.68 -11.48
CA GLY A 152 18.56 -15.06 -11.94
C GLY A 152 19.12 -16.05 -10.90
N SER A 153 19.35 -15.64 -9.65
CA SER A 153 19.91 -16.52 -8.61
C SER A 153 18.87 -17.30 -7.80
N PHE A 154 17.57 -17.03 -7.99
CA PHE A 154 16.48 -17.65 -7.25
C PHE A 154 15.29 -18.01 -8.15
N ASP A 155 14.39 -18.85 -7.61
CA ASP A 155 13.19 -19.32 -8.31
C ASP A 155 12.07 -18.26 -8.25
N THR A 156 11.60 -17.86 -9.43
CA THR A 156 10.51 -16.89 -9.64
C THR A 156 9.16 -17.55 -9.93
N ALA A 157 9.09 -18.88 -9.93
CA ALA A 157 7.89 -19.68 -10.14
C ALA A 157 7.35 -20.32 -8.86
N ASP A 158 8.22 -20.75 -7.93
CA ASP A 158 7.82 -21.29 -6.63
C ASP A 158 8.30 -20.43 -5.46
N VAL A 159 7.36 -19.75 -4.79
CA VAL A 159 7.63 -18.93 -3.61
C VAL A 159 8.22 -19.74 -2.45
N ASN A 160 7.88 -21.01 -2.32
CA ASN A 160 8.31 -21.81 -1.18
C ASN A 160 9.81 -22.18 -1.25
N SER A 161 10.40 -22.12 -2.45
CA SER A 161 11.81 -22.46 -2.71
C SER A 161 12.82 -21.68 -1.85
N HIS A 162 12.54 -20.40 -1.56
CA HIS A 162 13.46 -19.52 -0.83
C HIS A 162 13.09 -19.38 0.65
N GLN A 163 11.85 -19.71 1.04
CA GLN A 163 11.25 -19.25 2.29
C GLN A 163 12.02 -19.71 3.53
N LEU A 164 12.47 -20.96 3.56
CA LEU A 164 13.23 -21.50 4.69
C LEU A 164 14.54 -20.72 4.92
N VAL A 165 15.25 -20.36 3.84
CA VAL A 165 16.49 -19.57 3.89
C VAL A 165 16.20 -18.16 4.40
N SER A 166 15.25 -17.46 3.78
CA SER A 166 14.96 -16.07 4.13
C SER A 166 14.34 -15.92 5.52
N TYR A 167 13.46 -16.83 5.94
CA TYR A 167 12.91 -16.81 7.30
C TYR A 167 13.99 -17.09 8.34
N THR A 168 14.91 -18.03 8.07
CA THR A 168 16.03 -18.29 8.99
C THR A 168 16.91 -17.05 9.13
N GLN A 169 17.25 -16.39 8.03
CA GLN A 169 18.01 -15.12 8.06
C GLN A 169 17.27 -14.02 8.83
N SER A 170 15.97 -13.84 8.58
CA SER A 170 15.15 -12.85 9.28
C SER A 170 15.11 -13.12 10.79
N LEU A 171 14.95 -14.38 11.20
CA LEU A 171 14.92 -14.76 12.61
C LEU A 171 16.27 -14.50 13.31
N ILE A 172 17.40 -14.77 12.62
CA ILE A 172 18.73 -14.42 13.12
C ILE A 172 18.86 -12.91 13.29
N LEU A 173 18.50 -12.12 12.27
CA LEU A 173 18.55 -10.65 12.32
C LEU A 173 17.68 -10.11 13.46
N ARG A 174 16.45 -10.60 13.61
CA ARG A 174 15.55 -10.22 14.71
C ARG A 174 16.15 -10.55 16.08
N LYS A 175 16.79 -11.71 16.23
CA LYS A 175 17.47 -12.09 17.49
C LYS A 175 18.63 -11.15 17.79
N LEU A 176 19.43 -10.79 16.78
CA LEU A 176 20.54 -9.84 16.92
C LEU A 176 20.07 -8.42 17.25
N SER A 177 19.00 -7.95 16.59
CA SER A 177 18.44 -6.61 16.81
C SER A 177 17.72 -6.48 18.15
N ALA A 178 17.04 -7.54 18.62
CA ALA A 178 16.33 -7.51 19.89
C ALA A 178 17.29 -7.46 21.10
N GLY A 179 18.46 -8.10 21.02
CA GLY A 179 19.36 -8.24 22.18
C GLY A 179 18.62 -8.80 23.40
N ASP A 180 18.80 -8.16 24.56
CA ASP A 180 18.08 -8.49 25.80
C ASP A 180 16.77 -7.69 25.98
N SER A 181 16.38 -6.88 24.99
CA SER A 181 15.14 -6.10 25.07
C SER A 181 13.90 -6.96 24.74
N GLY A 182 12.74 -6.56 25.26
CA GLY A 182 11.46 -7.25 25.04
C GLY A 182 10.94 -8.10 26.20
N ASN A 183 9.68 -8.50 26.12
CA ASN A 183 9.05 -9.36 27.13
C ASN A 183 9.63 -10.79 27.05
N PRO A 184 9.93 -11.46 28.18
CA PRO A 184 10.33 -12.86 28.21
C PRO A 184 9.59 -13.80 27.25
N GLY A 185 8.26 -13.65 27.11
CA GLY A 185 7.46 -14.49 26.21
C GLY A 185 7.76 -14.31 24.73
N GLU A 186 8.01 -13.07 24.27
CA GLU A 186 8.35 -12.78 22.88
C GLU A 186 9.74 -13.32 22.54
N ARG A 187 10.69 -13.18 23.47
CA ARG A 187 12.04 -13.74 23.33
C ARG A 187 11.99 -15.26 23.24
N GLN A 188 11.23 -15.91 24.12
CA GLN A 188 11.08 -17.37 24.09
C GLN A 188 10.46 -17.87 22.77
N ASN A 189 9.47 -17.14 22.23
CA ASN A 189 8.87 -17.48 20.94
C ASN A 189 9.89 -17.33 19.79
N LEU A 190 10.62 -16.21 19.76
CA LEU A 190 11.67 -15.98 18.77
C LEU A 190 12.76 -17.06 18.83
N ASP A 191 13.20 -17.44 20.03
CA ASP A 191 14.19 -18.49 20.23
C ASP A 191 13.68 -19.86 19.76
N GLY A 192 12.42 -20.19 20.07
CA GLY A 192 11.78 -21.43 19.60
C GLY A 192 11.63 -21.50 18.08
N GLN A 193 11.26 -20.38 17.45
CA GLN A 193 11.17 -20.27 15.99
C GLN A 193 12.53 -20.41 15.33
N LEU A 194 13.54 -19.69 15.83
CA LEU A 194 14.91 -19.73 15.32
C LEU A 194 15.51 -21.13 15.43
N GLN A 195 15.37 -21.78 16.59
CA GLN A 195 15.90 -23.13 16.77
C GLN A 195 15.22 -24.13 15.82
N THR A 196 13.92 -23.98 15.58
CA THR A 196 13.19 -24.81 14.63
C THR A 196 13.63 -24.58 13.20
N SER A 197 13.80 -23.32 12.79
CA SER A 197 14.23 -22.98 11.44
C SER A 197 15.65 -23.45 11.16
N LEU A 198 16.58 -23.33 12.13
CA LEU A 198 17.95 -23.82 12.02
C LEU A 198 18.02 -25.34 11.84
N ARG A 199 17.30 -26.12 12.68
CA ARG A 199 17.24 -27.58 12.52
C ARG A 199 16.63 -27.99 11.18
N LEU A 200 15.58 -27.30 10.74
CA LEU A 200 14.94 -27.59 9.46
C LEU A 200 15.87 -27.25 8.29
N ALA A 201 16.53 -26.09 8.31
CA ALA A 201 17.52 -25.69 7.31
C ALA A 201 18.69 -26.68 7.23
N HIS A 202 19.15 -27.20 8.38
CA HIS A 202 20.19 -28.22 8.41
C HIS A 202 19.74 -29.53 7.75
N ARG A 203 18.57 -30.05 8.14
CA ARG A 203 18.01 -31.29 7.57
C ARG A 203 17.72 -31.18 6.08
N SER A 204 17.29 -30.00 5.62
CA SER A 204 17.01 -29.72 4.22
C SER A 204 18.26 -29.35 3.40
N GLY A 205 19.44 -29.30 4.02
CA GLY A 205 20.70 -29.02 3.32
C GLY A 205 20.90 -27.57 2.87
N VAL A 206 20.13 -26.62 3.42
CA VAL A 206 20.17 -25.19 3.03
C VAL A 206 20.73 -24.27 4.12
N LEU A 207 21.24 -24.84 5.23
CA LEU A 207 21.76 -24.06 6.34
C LEU A 207 22.94 -23.15 5.94
N ASP A 208 23.86 -23.63 5.11
CA ASP A 208 24.99 -22.82 4.63
C ASP A 208 24.52 -21.58 3.86
N MET A 209 23.48 -21.73 3.02
CA MET A 209 22.88 -20.61 2.28
C MET A 209 22.23 -19.60 3.24
N ALA A 210 21.51 -20.09 4.26
CA ALA A 210 20.91 -19.24 5.28
C ALA A 210 21.98 -18.49 6.09
N LEU A 211 23.17 -19.08 6.28
CA LEU A 211 24.23 -18.50 7.10
C LEU A 211 25.25 -17.65 6.33
N GLU A 212 25.23 -17.69 4.99
CA GLU A 212 26.14 -16.97 4.10
C GLU A 212 26.46 -15.53 4.55
N PRO A 213 25.46 -14.64 4.80
CA PRO A 213 25.71 -13.23 5.06
C PRO A 213 26.24 -12.93 6.47
N PHE A 214 26.25 -13.91 7.38
CA PHE A 214 26.62 -13.67 8.78
C PHE A 214 28.10 -13.91 9.06
N GLN A 215 28.61 -13.31 10.14
CA GLN A 215 29.99 -13.51 10.57
C GLN A 215 30.21 -14.91 11.16
N ALA A 216 31.46 -15.38 11.17
CA ALA A 216 31.82 -16.73 11.61
C ALA A 216 31.32 -17.11 13.01
N SER A 217 31.30 -16.17 13.96
CA SER A 217 30.77 -16.37 15.31
C SER A 217 29.28 -16.73 15.32
N ILE A 218 28.48 -16.04 14.50
CA ILE A 218 27.04 -16.32 14.33
C ILE A 218 26.86 -17.67 13.65
N LYS A 219 27.67 -17.98 12.62
CA LYS A 219 27.61 -19.29 11.95
C LYS A 219 27.87 -20.42 12.94
N GLN A 220 28.90 -20.31 13.76
CA GLN A 220 29.24 -21.32 14.78
C GLN A 220 28.11 -21.54 15.78
N LEU A 221 27.50 -20.46 16.28
CA LEU A 221 26.35 -20.54 17.17
C LEU A 221 25.13 -21.18 16.50
N ALA A 222 24.84 -20.80 15.25
CA ALA A 222 23.73 -21.37 14.50
C ALA A 222 23.91 -22.88 14.27
N TYR A 223 25.14 -23.32 13.97
CA TYR A 223 25.48 -24.73 13.82
C TYR A 223 25.31 -25.53 15.10
N SER A 224 25.67 -24.98 16.27
CA SER A 224 25.47 -25.69 17.54
C SER A 224 24.00 -25.83 17.92
N LEU A 225 23.15 -24.88 17.53
CA LEU A 225 21.71 -24.92 17.75
C LEU A 225 20.93 -25.79 16.76
N ALA A 226 21.54 -26.12 15.62
CA ALA A 226 20.94 -26.92 14.55
C ALA A 226 21.09 -28.44 14.73
N GLN A 227 21.97 -28.87 15.65
CA GLN A 227 22.17 -30.28 16.06
C GLN A 227 21.00 -30.76 16.93
#